data_AF-A0A3E0J5J4-F1
#
_entry.id   AF-A0A3E0J5J4-F1
#
_cell.length_a   1.000
_cell.length_b   1.000
_cell.length_c   1.000
_cell.angle_alpha   90.00
_cell.angle_beta   90.00
_cell.angle_gamma   90.00
#
_symmetry.space_group_name_H-M   'P 1'
#
loop_
_entity.id
_entity.type
_entity.pdbx_description
1 polymer ?
#
loop_
_entity_poly.entity_id
_entity_poly.type
_entity_poly.pdbx_seq_one_letter_code
_entity_poly.pdbx_strand_id
1 'polypeptide(L)'
;MGLQTRKSSKTFYELFMIALAALSVATIWQQTGYNSVIVWTTWSIFFLDFLYRLYKADSKWGFIKKHPFIVIAAIPLDAIFQFARFARILHLLRLKSITKYYTMPFIRFLKRQHLLTVTGATFILVFLLIIPLNLIENELDSYGDAWLSAILSLTFFGRSGFEPETMAGHIIIVVFTILGVILHGLVISTTFDYLMQTPLFQSIKNKFTDK
;
A
#
# COMPACT_ATOMS: atom_id res chain seq x y z
N MET A 1 19.76 24.01 -3.91
CA MET A 1 19.31 23.16 -5.04
C MET A 1 20.23 21.95 -5.07
N GLY A 2 19.73 20.76 -4.75
CA GLY A 2 20.54 19.54 -4.61
C GLY A 2 19.63 18.34 -4.79
N LEU A 3 19.44 17.95 -6.05
CA LEU A 3 18.73 16.72 -6.41
C LEU A 3 19.63 15.56 -6.00
N GLN A 4 19.38 14.99 -4.81
CA GLN A 4 19.98 13.72 -4.40
C GLN A 4 19.53 12.64 -5.39
N THR A 5 20.43 12.30 -6.32
CA THR A 5 20.30 11.19 -7.26
C THR A 5 20.31 9.88 -6.48
N ARG A 6 19.13 9.43 -6.05
CA ARG A 6 18.99 8.05 -5.53
C ARG A 6 19.39 7.08 -6.63
N LYS A 7 20.35 6.19 -6.36
CA LYS A 7 20.77 5.10 -7.27
C LYS A 7 19.54 4.37 -7.84
N SER A 8 19.42 4.32 -9.16
CA SER A 8 18.30 3.72 -9.92
C SER A 8 17.85 2.34 -9.40
N SER A 9 18.80 1.49 -8.98
CA SER A 9 18.52 0.18 -8.39
C SER A 9 17.64 0.23 -7.13
N LYS A 10 17.71 1.30 -6.33
CA LYS A 10 16.91 1.46 -5.11
C LYS A 10 15.46 1.80 -5.45
N THR A 11 15.24 2.60 -6.50
CA THR A 11 13.91 2.98 -6.98
C THR A 11 13.21 1.78 -7.62
N PHE A 12 13.94 0.98 -8.41
CA PHE A 12 13.41 -0.26 -8.99
C PHE A 12 12.99 -1.26 -7.91
N TYR A 13 13.83 -1.44 -6.89
CA TYR A 13 13.51 -2.29 -5.74
C TYR A 13 12.24 -1.81 -5.01
N GLU A 14 12.12 -0.51 -4.74
CA GLU A 14 10.94 0.06 -4.08
C GLU A 14 9.67 -0.17 -4.93
N LEU A 15 9.74 0.02 -6.25
CA LEU A 15 8.65 -0.27 -7.19
C LEU A 15 8.24 -1.74 -7.22
N PHE A 16 9.23 -2.64 -7.26
CA PHE A 16 8.99 -4.08 -7.24
C PHE A 16 8.26 -4.52 -5.96
N MET A 17 8.67 -4.01 -4.80
CA MET A 17 8.02 -4.32 -3.53
C MET A 17 6.60 -3.74 -3.43
N ILE A 18 6.34 -2.56 -4.03
CA ILE A 18 4.99 -2.00 -4.14
C ILE A 18 4.10 -2.88 -5.03
N ALA A 19 4.62 -3.33 -6.18
CA ALA A 19 3.88 -4.20 -7.09
C ALA A 19 3.51 -5.54 -6.43
N LEU A 20 4.46 -6.16 -5.72
CA LEU A 20 4.20 -7.37 -4.91
C LEU A 20 3.12 -7.14 -3.85
N ALA A 21 3.14 -5.98 -3.20
CA ALA A 21 2.17 -5.67 -2.16
C ALA A 21 0.77 -5.47 -2.73
N ALA A 22 0.65 -4.80 -3.87
CA ALA A 22 -0.62 -4.62 -4.56
C ALA A 22 -1.16 -5.93 -5.13
N LEU A 23 -0.30 -6.78 -5.67
CA LEU A 23 -0.68 -8.13 -6.11
C LEU A 23 -1.23 -8.95 -4.94
N SER A 24 -0.57 -8.90 -3.78
CA SER A 24 -1.05 -9.56 -2.55
C SER A 24 -2.42 -9.01 -2.10
N VAL A 25 -2.65 -7.70 -2.24
CA VAL A 25 -3.95 -7.08 -1.94
C VAL A 25 -5.04 -7.54 -2.88
N ALA A 26 -4.77 -7.57 -4.19
CA ALA A 26 -5.74 -8.00 -5.18
C ALA A 26 -6.22 -9.44 -4.93
N THR A 27 -5.33 -10.31 -4.42
CA THR A 27 -5.72 -11.70 -4.09
C THR A 27 -6.69 -11.84 -2.91
N ILE A 28 -6.87 -10.82 -2.06
CA ILE A 28 -7.80 -10.91 -0.90
C ILE A 28 -9.24 -11.16 -1.36
N TRP A 29 -9.63 -10.54 -2.46
CA TRP A 29 -11.03 -10.49 -2.89
C TRP A 29 -11.39 -11.64 -3.84
N GLN A 30 -10.39 -12.30 -4.44
CA GLN A 30 -10.59 -13.45 -5.32
C GLN A 30 -10.92 -14.71 -4.52
N GLN A 31 -12.04 -15.38 -4.83
CA GLN A 31 -12.40 -16.68 -4.25
C GLN A 31 -11.80 -17.87 -5.04
N THR A 32 -10.53 -17.82 -5.43
CA THR A 32 -9.87 -18.92 -6.15
C THR A 32 -8.96 -19.76 -5.25
N GLY A 33 -8.83 -21.07 -5.53
CA GLY A 33 -7.99 -22.02 -4.78
C GLY A 33 -6.48 -21.77 -4.88
N TYR A 34 -6.04 -20.91 -5.81
CA TYR A 34 -4.64 -20.47 -5.97
C TYR A 34 -4.17 -19.51 -4.86
N ASN A 35 -5.09 -19.05 -4.01
CA ASN A 35 -4.83 -18.11 -2.92
C ASN A 35 -3.66 -18.52 -2.02
N SER A 36 -3.52 -19.80 -1.69
CA SER A 36 -2.52 -20.23 -0.70
C SER A 36 -1.09 -19.99 -1.19
N VAL A 37 -0.78 -20.30 -2.45
CA VAL A 37 0.59 -20.22 -2.98
C VAL A 37 1.03 -18.77 -3.14
N ILE A 38 0.17 -17.90 -3.69
CA ILE A 38 0.50 -16.49 -3.89
C ILE A 38 0.64 -15.77 -2.53
N VAL A 39 -0.25 -16.05 -1.58
CA VAL A 39 -0.19 -15.50 -0.22
C VAL A 39 1.10 -15.95 0.49
N TRP A 40 1.47 -17.24 0.41
CA TRP A 40 2.71 -17.73 1.01
C TRP A 40 3.98 -17.21 0.33
N THR A 41 3.96 -17.07 -1.00
CA THR A 41 5.09 -16.55 -1.77
C THR A 41 5.33 -15.07 -1.47
N THR A 42 4.29 -14.25 -1.56
CA THR A 42 4.37 -12.82 -1.25
C THR A 42 4.75 -12.60 0.20
N TRP A 43 4.19 -13.36 1.14
CA TRP A 43 4.59 -13.33 2.54
C TRP A 43 6.07 -13.67 2.72
N SER A 44 6.56 -14.75 2.10
CA SER A 44 7.96 -15.17 2.22
C SER A 44 8.92 -14.08 1.76
N ILE A 45 8.61 -13.39 0.65
CA ILE A 45 9.40 -12.27 0.15
C ILE A 45 9.42 -11.11 1.16
N PHE A 46 8.27 -10.72 1.70
CA PHE A 46 8.20 -9.65 2.71
C PHE A 46 8.89 -10.02 4.02
N PHE A 47 8.80 -11.28 4.44
CA PHE A 47 9.44 -11.79 5.65
C PHE A 47 10.97 -11.80 5.50
N LEU A 48 11.50 -12.25 4.36
CA LEU A 48 12.92 -12.23 4.07
C LEU A 48 13.48 -10.80 3.96
N ASP A 49 12.75 -9.86 3.35
CA ASP A 49 13.14 -8.44 3.36
C ASP A 49 13.19 -7.89 4.80
N PHE A 50 12.20 -8.21 5.64
CA PHE A 50 12.21 -7.81 7.03
C PHE A 50 13.43 -8.36 7.78
N LEU A 51 13.73 -9.65 7.65
CA LEU A 51 14.89 -10.28 8.29
C LEU A 51 16.20 -9.63 7.84
N TYR A 52 16.34 -9.36 6.54
CA TYR A 52 17.52 -8.68 6.00
C TYR A 52 17.69 -7.27 6.59
N ARG A 53 16.60 -6.49 6.69
CA ARG A 53 16.63 -5.14 7.27
C ARG A 53 16.86 -5.16 8.78
N LEU A 54 16.30 -6.13 9.48
CA LEU A 54 16.48 -6.31 10.92
C LEU A 54 17.93 -6.72 11.25
N TYR A 55 18.53 -7.58 10.42
CA TYR A 55 19.93 -7.97 10.54
C TYR A 55 20.88 -6.79 10.30
N LYS A 56 20.56 -5.94 9.32
CA LYS A 56 21.35 -4.75 8.97
C LYS A 56 21.17 -3.57 9.93
N ALA A 57 20.18 -3.61 10.82
CA ALA A 57 19.91 -2.51 11.73
C ALA A 57 20.87 -2.49 12.92
N ASP A 58 21.46 -1.33 13.20
CA ASP A 58 22.40 -1.14 14.32
C ASP A 58 21.78 -1.50 15.68
N SER A 59 20.46 -1.32 15.83
CA SER A 59 19.70 -1.82 16.98
C SER A 59 18.39 -2.48 16.55
N LYS A 60 18.27 -3.78 16.81
CA LYS A 60 17.08 -4.59 16.46
C LYS A 60 15.81 -4.02 17.10
N TRP A 61 15.87 -3.71 18.39
CA TRP A 61 14.76 -3.11 19.14
C TRP A 61 14.43 -1.68 18.69
N GLY A 62 15.43 -0.87 18.34
CA GLY A 62 15.22 0.46 17.79
C GLY A 62 14.53 0.42 16.42
N PHE A 63 14.93 -0.53 15.57
CA PHE A 63 14.32 -0.76 14.26
C PHE A 63 12.85 -1.17 14.37
N ILE A 64 12.52 -2.13 15.25
CA ILE A 64 11.15 -2.60 15.51
C ILE A 64 10.25 -1.44 15.95
N LYS A 65 10.71 -0.62 16.90
CA LYS A 65 9.96 0.56 17.38
C LYS A 65 9.78 1.63 16.30
N LYS A 66 10.77 1.79 15.42
CA LYS A 66 10.76 2.80 14.35
C LYS A 66 9.93 2.38 13.14
N HIS A 67 9.77 1.07 12.92
CA HIS A 67 9.09 0.50 11.77
C HIS A 67 8.02 -0.53 12.16
N PRO A 68 7.03 -0.16 13.00
CA PRO A 68 6.03 -1.09 13.51
C PRO A 68 5.19 -1.71 12.38
N PHE A 69 5.02 -1.00 11.27
CA PHE A 69 4.28 -1.50 10.12
C PHE A 69 4.98 -2.71 9.46
N ILE A 70 6.30 -2.67 9.22
CA ILE A 70 7.00 -3.87 8.70
C ILE A 70 6.90 -5.05 9.68
N VAL A 71 6.89 -4.78 10.97
CA VAL A 71 6.83 -5.86 11.95
C VAL A 71 5.48 -6.59 11.85
N ILE A 72 4.38 -5.83 11.72
CA ILE A 72 3.05 -6.39 11.45
C ILE A 72 3.02 -7.09 10.08
N ALA A 73 3.70 -6.52 9.08
CA ALA A 73 3.89 -7.11 7.74
C ALA A 73 4.51 -8.51 7.79
N ALA A 74 5.52 -8.70 8.63
CA ALA A 74 6.36 -9.89 8.68
C ALA A 74 5.70 -11.04 9.45
N ILE A 75 4.91 -10.75 10.49
CA ILE A 75 4.32 -11.80 11.33
C ILE A 75 3.10 -12.41 10.62
N PRO A 76 3.11 -13.73 10.30
CA PRO A 76 2.01 -14.44 9.64
C PRO A 76 0.85 -14.72 10.60
N LEU A 77 0.31 -13.67 11.22
CA LEU A 77 -0.83 -13.73 12.14
C LEU A 77 -2.03 -14.48 11.55
N ASP A 78 -2.22 -14.44 10.24
CA ASP A 78 -3.38 -15.04 9.57
C ASP A 78 -3.21 -16.56 9.39
N ALA A 79 -1.96 -17.04 9.31
CA ALA A 79 -1.62 -18.46 9.27
C ALA A 79 -1.55 -19.08 10.67
N ILE A 80 -1.18 -18.30 11.69
CA ILE A 80 -1.11 -18.74 13.08
C ILE A 80 -2.49 -18.71 13.76
N PHE A 81 -3.32 -17.70 13.44
CA PHE A 81 -4.68 -17.53 13.98
C PHE A 81 -5.79 -17.99 13.01
N GLN A 82 -5.56 -19.02 12.21
CA GLN A 82 -6.55 -19.60 11.28
C GLN A 82 -7.90 -19.94 11.95
N PHE A 83 -7.93 -20.10 13.27
CA PHE A 83 -9.13 -20.40 14.06
C PHE A 83 -10.09 -19.23 14.29
N ALA A 84 -9.76 -18.00 13.90
CA ALA A 84 -10.60 -16.85 14.19
C ALA A 84 -10.95 -16.02 12.95
N ARG A 85 -12.20 -15.56 12.88
CA ARG A 85 -12.71 -14.50 11.98
C ARG A 85 -11.82 -13.23 12.00
N PHE A 86 -11.00 -13.07 13.05
CA PHE A 86 -9.97 -12.04 13.23
C PHE A 86 -8.71 -12.18 12.36
N ALA A 87 -8.37 -13.37 11.85
CA ALA A 87 -7.24 -13.57 10.92
C ALA A 87 -7.38 -12.73 9.65
N ARG A 88 -8.61 -12.53 9.16
CA ARG A 88 -8.91 -11.64 8.03
C ARG A 88 -8.58 -10.17 8.34
N ILE A 89 -8.83 -9.72 9.56
CA ILE A 89 -8.52 -8.35 10.01
C ILE A 89 -7.00 -8.18 10.15
N LEU A 90 -6.29 -9.18 10.66
CA LEU A 90 -4.84 -9.16 10.79
C LEU A 90 -4.15 -9.20 9.42
N HIS A 91 -4.73 -9.91 8.45
CA HIS A 91 -4.29 -9.91 7.06
C HIS A 91 -4.41 -8.51 6.43
N LEU A 92 -5.56 -7.85 6.63
CA LEU A 92 -5.79 -6.47 6.18
C LEU A 92 -4.80 -5.49 6.83
N LEU A 93 -4.54 -5.63 8.13
CA LEU A 93 -3.56 -4.82 8.84
C LEU A 93 -2.13 -5.08 8.38
N ARG A 94 -1.77 -6.33 8.06
CA ARG A 94 -0.48 -6.73 7.47
C ARG A 94 -0.27 -6.03 6.14
N LEU A 95 -1.22 -6.13 5.24
CA LEU A 95 -1.15 -5.49 3.93
C LEU A 95 -1.06 -3.98 4.06
N LYS A 96 -1.95 -3.35 4.83
CA LYS A 96 -1.90 -1.91 5.12
C LYS A 96 -0.51 -1.47 5.59
N SER A 97 0.11 -2.28 6.43
CA SER A 97 1.45 -2.08 6.94
C SER A 97 2.56 -2.18 5.88
N ILE A 98 2.55 -3.26 5.10
CA ILE A 98 3.47 -3.51 3.97
C ILE A 98 3.39 -2.33 3.02
N THR A 99 2.20 -2.05 2.52
CA THR A 99 2.05 -1.07 1.47
C THR A 99 2.41 0.31 1.98
N LYS A 100 2.01 0.69 3.19
CA LYS A 100 2.47 1.96 3.79
C LYS A 100 3.99 2.07 3.83
N TYR A 101 4.71 1.04 4.27
CA TYR A 101 6.16 1.12 4.41
C TYR A 101 6.88 1.24 3.06
N TYR A 102 6.54 0.40 2.08
CA TYR A 102 7.20 0.42 0.77
C TYR A 102 6.81 1.64 -0.06
N THR A 103 5.61 2.18 0.17
CA THR A 103 5.18 3.41 -0.49
C THR A 103 5.75 4.65 0.20
N MET A 104 6.19 4.59 1.47
CA MET A 104 6.64 5.78 2.21
C MET A 104 7.85 6.55 1.63
N PRO A 105 8.86 5.90 1.03
CA PRO A 105 9.93 6.57 0.31
C PRO A 105 9.43 7.29 -0.95
N PHE A 106 8.52 6.64 -1.68
CA PHE A 106 7.85 7.20 -2.86
C PHE A 106 6.93 8.37 -2.46
N ILE A 107 6.15 8.22 -1.39
CA ILE A 107 5.33 9.26 -0.78
C ILE A 107 6.20 10.44 -0.37
N ARG A 108 7.39 10.24 0.22
CA ARG A 108 8.32 11.33 0.57
C ARG A 108 8.87 12.06 -0.66
N PHE A 109 9.11 11.34 -1.75
CA PHE A 109 9.49 11.92 -3.03
C PHE A 109 8.33 12.72 -3.64
N LEU A 110 7.11 12.16 -3.61
CA LEU A 110 5.86 12.80 -4.03
C LEU A 110 5.49 14.01 -3.17
N LYS A 111 5.80 14.01 -1.87
CA LYS A 111 5.59 15.14 -0.94
C LYS A 111 6.44 16.37 -1.29
N ARG A 112 7.49 16.17 -2.10
CA ARG A 112 8.30 17.25 -2.68
C ARG A 112 7.62 17.88 -3.89
N GLN A 113 6.61 17.21 -4.45
CA GLN A 113 5.61 17.77 -5.35
C GLN A 113 4.36 18.11 -4.55
N HIS A 114 3.60 19.11 -5.01
CA HIS A 114 2.39 19.54 -4.33
C HIS A 114 1.42 18.35 -4.19
N LEU A 115 0.71 18.20 -3.07
CA LEU A 115 -0.34 17.17 -2.91
C LEU A 115 -1.31 17.16 -4.10
N LEU A 116 -1.61 18.35 -4.63
CA LEU A 116 -2.43 18.57 -5.83
C LEU A 116 -1.88 17.88 -7.08
N THR A 117 -0.55 17.83 -7.24
CA THR A 117 0.09 17.19 -8.40
C THR A 117 -0.11 15.69 -8.38
N VAL A 118 0.05 15.05 -7.21
CA VAL A 118 -0.13 13.60 -7.08
C VAL A 118 -1.59 13.22 -7.24
N THR A 119 -2.48 13.94 -6.56
CA THR A 119 -3.92 13.69 -6.65
C THR A 119 -4.40 13.91 -8.08
N GLY A 120 -3.94 14.96 -8.75
CA GLY A 120 -4.25 15.24 -10.16
C GLY A 120 -3.75 14.15 -11.11
N ALA A 121 -2.48 13.75 -10.98
CA ALA A 121 -1.92 12.67 -11.79
C ALA A 121 -2.65 11.34 -11.57
N THR A 122 -3.06 11.05 -10.33
CA THR A 122 -3.85 9.86 -9.99
C THR A 122 -5.20 9.90 -10.68
N PHE A 123 -5.92 11.03 -10.61
CA PHE A 123 -7.20 11.20 -11.28
C PHE A 123 -7.11 11.07 -12.80
N ILE A 124 -6.08 11.65 -13.42
CA ILE A 124 -5.84 11.52 -14.87
C ILE A 124 -5.60 10.06 -15.22
N LEU A 125 -4.76 9.36 -14.47
CA LEU A 125 -4.44 7.96 -14.75
C LEU A 125 -5.67 7.05 -14.57
N VAL A 126 -6.50 7.31 -13.55
CA VAL A 126 -7.77 6.60 -13.36
C VAL A 126 -8.71 6.83 -14.55
N PHE A 127 -8.87 8.09 -14.97
CA PHE A 127 -9.68 8.44 -16.13
C PHE A 127 -9.21 7.70 -17.39
N LEU A 128 -7.89 7.64 -17.63
CA LEU A 128 -7.31 6.96 -18.79
C LEU A 128 -7.50 5.43 -18.75
N LEU A 129 -7.44 4.81 -17.58
CA LEU A 129 -7.52 3.36 -17.43
C LEU A 129 -8.96 2.82 -17.36
N ILE A 130 -9.93 3.65 -17.00
CA ILE A 130 -11.35 3.32 -17.06
C ILE A 130 -11.81 3.04 -18.49
N ILE A 131 -11.24 3.76 -19.47
CA ILE A 131 -11.58 3.59 -20.89
C ILE A 131 -11.32 2.17 -21.37
N PRO A 132 -10.07 1.65 -21.32
CA PRO A 132 -9.82 0.28 -21.70
C PRO A 132 -10.59 -0.66 -20.78
N LEU A 133 -10.63 -0.46 -19.46
CA LEU A 133 -11.33 -1.37 -18.54
C LEU A 133 -12.76 -1.69 -18.97
N ASN A 134 -13.55 -0.66 -19.32
CA ASN A 134 -14.92 -0.81 -19.78
C ASN A 134 -15.05 -1.46 -21.18
N LEU A 135 -13.99 -1.43 -22.00
CA LEU A 135 -13.98 -2.03 -23.33
C LEU A 135 -13.57 -3.52 -23.33
N ILE A 136 -12.77 -3.95 -22.35
CA ILE A 136 -12.27 -5.34 -22.27
C ILE A 136 -13.10 -6.23 -21.35
N GLU A 137 -13.77 -5.66 -20.35
CA GLU A 137 -14.54 -6.41 -19.35
C GLU A 137 -16.03 -6.35 -19.68
N ASN A 138 -16.62 -7.51 -19.97
CA ASN A 138 -18.03 -7.60 -20.38
C ASN A 138 -19.02 -7.39 -19.24
N GLU A 139 -18.57 -7.54 -17.99
CA GLU A 139 -19.39 -7.37 -16.78
C GLU A 139 -19.63 -5.88 -16.44
N LEU A 140 -18.95 -4.96 -17.14
CA LEU A 140 -19.15 -3.52 -17.00
C LEU A 140 -20.17 -3.03 -18.04
N ASP A 141 -21.40 -2.75 -17.60
CA ASP A 141 -22.48 -2.28 -18.47
C ASP A 141 -22.32 -0.80 -18.88
N SER A 142 -21.58 -0.02 -18.08
CA SER A 142 -21.39 1.41 -18.32
C SER A 142 -20.05 1.94 -17.81
N TYR A 143 -19.65 3.11 -18.34
CA TYR A 143 -18.52 3.86 -17.79
C TYR A 143 -18.74 4.25 -16.31
N GLY A 144 -20.00 4.36 -15.86
CA GLY A 144 -20.33 4.60 -14.46
C GLY A 144 -19.89 3.45 -13.56
N ASP A 145 -20.05 2.22 -14.02
CA ASP A 145 -19.66 1.00 -13.28
C ASP A 145 -18.15 0.86 -13.20
N ALA A 146 -17.46 1.23 -14.28
CA ALA A 146 -16.00 1.30 -14.32
C ALA A 146 -15.46 2.37 -13.35
N TRP A 147 -16.11 3.55 -13.28
CA TRP A 147 -15.80 4.61 -12.31
C TRP A 147 -16.02 4.16 -10.87
N LEU A 148 -17.17 3.56 -10.59
CA LEU A 148 -17.48 3.04 -9.26
C LEU A 148 -16.47 1.98 -8.84
N SER A 149 -16.11 1.08 -9.75
CA SER A 149 -15.09 0.04 -9.52
C SER A 149 -13.71 0.63 -9.26
N ALA A 150 -13.32 1.70 -9.97
CA ALA A 150 -12.09 2.42 -9.71
C ALA A 150 -12.09 3.08 -8.32
N ILE A 151 -13.18 3.76 -7.93
CA ILE A 151 -13.33 4.39 -6.61
C ILE A 151 -13.26 3.35 -5.49
N LEU A 152 -13.96 2.22 -5.65
CA LEU A 152 -13.93 1.11 -4.71
C LEU A 152 -12.51 0.54 -4.59
N SER A 153 -11.79 0.39 -5.71
CA SER A 153 -10.43 -0.15 -5.73
C SER A 153 -9.43 0.79 -5.06
N LEU A 154 -9.56 2.10 -5.31
CA LEU A 154 -8.74 3.15 -4.71
C LEU A 154 -8.96 3.24 -3.19
N THR A 155 -10.21 3.07 -2.73
CA THR A 155 -10.61 3.30 -1.32
C THR A 155 -10.47 2.04 -0.47
N PHE A 156 -10.92 0.91 -1.00
CA PHE A 156 -11.03 -0.37 -0.30
C PHE A 156 -10.00 -1.40 -0.78
N PHE A 157 -8.88 -0.92 -1.32
CA PHE A 157 -7.71 -1.74 -1.63
C PHE A 157 -8.07 -2.90 -2.58
N GLY A 158 -8.30 -2.56 -3.85
CA GLY A 158 -8.52 -3.53 -4.93
C GLY A 158 -9.88 -4.21 -4.92
N ARG A 159 -10.81 -3.77 -4.07
CA ARG A 159 -12.21 -4.20 -4.18
C ARG A 159 -12.85 -3.50 -5.37
N SER A 160 -13.32 -4.26 -6.34
CA SER A 160 -14.12 -3.78 -7.47
C SER A 160 -15.58 -4.19 -7.33
N GLY A 161 -16.46 -3.57 -8.09
CA GLY A 161 -17.88 -3.96 -8.17
C GLY A 161 -18.13 -5.23 -9.00
N PHE A 162 -17.08 -5.75 -9.63
CA PHE A 162 -17.09 -6.87 -10.57
C PHE A 162 -15.77 -7.65 -10.42
N GLU A 163 -15.70 -8.88 -10.93
CA GLU A 163 -14.46 -9.68 -10.91
C GLU A 163 -13.87 -9.67 -12.33
N PRO A 164 -12.68 -9.09 -12.57
CA PRO A 164 -12.13 -9.04 -13.92
C PRO A 164 -11.94 -10.45 -14.50
N GLU A 165 -12.38 -10.65 -15.74
CA GLU A 165 -12.17 -11.91 -16.45
C GLU A 165 -10.87 -11.88 -17.26
N THR A 166 -10.44 -10.69 -17.70
CA THR A 166 -9.25 -10.55 -18.55
C THR A 166 -7.99 -10.27 -17.74
N MET A 167 -6.84 -10.73 -18.24
CA MET A 167 -5.53 -10.39 -17.64
C MET A 167 -5.29 -8.87 -17.61
N ALA A 168 -5.76 -8.15 -18.64
CA ALA A 168 -5.63 -6.70 -18.71
C ALA A 168 -6.47 -6.00 -17.63
N GLY A 169 -7.71 -6.45 -17.39
CA GLY A 169 -8.57 -5.94 -16.32
C GLY A 169 -7.95 -6.19 -14.94
N HIS A 170 -7.39 -7.37 -14.69
CA HIS A 170 -6.65 -7.65 -13.46
C HIS A 170 -5.50 -6.66 -13.24
N ILE A 171 -4.70 -6.39 -14.29
CA ILE A 171 -3.60 -5.42 -14.21
C ILE A 171 -4.14 -4.03 -13.86
N ILE A 172 -5.24 -3.60 -14.47
CA ILE A 172 -5.85 -2.29 -14.20
C ILE A 172 -6.31 -2.17 -12.75
N ILE A 173 -6.98 -3.20 -12.21
CA ILE A 173 -7.40 -3.22 -10.79
C ILE A 173 -6.19 -3.18 -9.84
N VAL A 174 -5.11 -3.89 -10.17
CA VAL A 174 -3.85 -3.82 -9.41
C VAL A 174 -3.28 -2.39 -9.45
N VAL A 175 -3.30 -1.73 -10.60
CA VAL A 175 -2.86 -0.33 -10.73
C VAL A 175 -3.71 0.61 -9.86
N PHE A 176 -5.04 0.50 -9.90
CA PHE A 176 -5.92 1.28 -9.01
C PHE A 176 -5.63 1.04 -7.54
N THR A 177 -5.33 -0.20 -7.16
CA THR A 177 -4.95 -0.55 -5.79
C THR A 177 -3.67 0.15 -5.36
N ILE A 178 -2.64 0.18 -6.21
CA ILE A 178 -1.36 0.88 -5.96
C ILE A 178 -1.62 2.37 -5.75
N LEU A 179 -2.40 2.98 -6.65
CA LEU A 179 -2.74 4.40 -6.58
C LEU A 179 -3.50 4.73 -5.29
N GLY A 180 -4.44 3.88 -4.89
CA GLY A 180 -5.19 4.02 -3.65
C GLY A 180 -4.27 4.03 -2.44
N VAL A 181 -3.30 3.13 -2.37
CA VAL A 181 -2.32 3.09 -1.28
C VAL A 181 -1.49 4.38 -1.24
N ILE A 182 -1.01 4.85 -2.39
CA ILE A 182 -0.23 6.08 -2.48
C ILE A 182 -1.02 7.25 -1.90
N LEU A 183 -2.29 7.39 -2.29
CA LEU A 183 -3.19 8.42 -1.78
C LEU A 183 -3.41 8.29 -0.27
N HIS A 184 -3.74 7.11 0.24
CA HIS A 184 -3.91 6.88 1.67
C HIS A 184 -2.65 7.23 2.47
N GLY A 185 -1.48 6.84 1.97
CA GLY A 185 -0.21 7.12 2.63
C GLY A 185 0.13 8.62 2.64
N LEU A 186 -0.23 9.35 1.58
CA LEU A 186 -0.14 10.81 1.54
C LEU A 186 -1.07 11.46 2.55
N VAL A 187 -2.36 11.11 2.55
CA VAL A 187 -3.35 11.64 3.49
C VAL A 187 -2.90 11.44 4.92
N ILE A 188 -2.54 10.21 5.29
CA ILE A 188 -2.05 9.88 6.64
C ILE A 188 -0.81 10.71 6.97
N SER A 189 0.16 10.80 6.05
CA SER A 189 1.38 11.58 6.31
C SER A 189 1.06 13.05 6.57
N THR A 190 0.21 13.65 5.75
CA THR A 190 -0.16 15.06 5.86
C THR A 190 -0.92 15.30 7.17
N THR A 191 -1.87 14.44 7.52
CA THR A 191 -2.57 14.51 8.82
C THR A 191 -1.59 14.45 9.99
N PHE A 192 -0.60 13.56 9.94
CA PHE A 192 0.43 13.49 10.99
C PHE A 192 1.28 14.75 11.05
N ASP A 193 1.66 15.36 9.92
CA ASP A 193 2.43 16.61 9.93
C ASP A 193 1.61 17.75 10.56
N TYR A 194 0.32 17.84 10.22
CA TYR A 194 -0.58 18.82 10.83
C TYR A 194 -0.73 18.58 12.32
N LEU A 195 -0.93 17.32 12.74
CA LEU A 195 -1.04 16.96 14.14
C LEU A 195 0.23 17.31 14.93
N MET A 196 1.41 17.06 14.37
CA MET A 196 2.69 17.44 14.99
C MET A 196 2.87 18.95 15.14
N GLN A 197 2.22 19.75 14.29
CA GLN A 197 2.24 21.21 14.38
C GLN A 197 1.20 21.77 15.38
N THR A 198 0.29 20.95 15.88
CA THR A 198 -0.68 21.41 16.88
C THR A 198 -0.03 21.73 18.23
N PRO A 199 -0.47 22.79 18.92
CA PRO A 199 0.10 23.21 20.22
C PRO A 199 -0.05 22.12 21.31
N LEU A 200 -1.05 21.26 21.18
CA LEU A 200 -1.30 20.14 22.08
C LEU A 200 -0.19 19.09 21.98
N PHE A 201 0.23 18.75 20.76
CA PHE A 201 1.29 17.77 20.55
C PHE A 201 2.68 18.33 20.89
N GLN A 202 2.91 19.62 20.63
CA GLN A 202 4.12 20.35 21.06
C GLN A 202 4.26 20.34 22.59
N SER A 203 3.17 20.61 23.32
CA SER A 203 3.16 20.59 24.79
C SER A 203 3.47 19.21 25.37
N ILE A 204 2.91 18.14 24.79
CA ILE A 204 3.20 16.76 25.19
C ILE A 204 4.66 16.40 24.91
N LYS A 205 5.18 16.77 23.73
CA LYS A 205 6.57 16.52 23.35
C LYS A 205 7.54 17.18 24.33
N ASN A 206 7.35 18.45 24.64
CA ASN A 206 8.24 19.18 25.55
C ASN A 206 8.24 18.54 26.95
N LYS A 207 7.08 18.13 27.46
CA LYS A 207 6.94 17.43 28.75
C LYS A 207 7.71 16.09 28.85
N PHE A 208 7.94 15.42 27.73
CA PHE A 208 8.74 14.18 27.66
C PHE A 208 10.21 14.39 27.27
N THR A 209 10.57 15.58 26.77
CA THR A 209 11.95 15.90 26.36
C THR A 209 12.74 16.58 27.50
N ASP A 210 12.05 17.15 28.49
CA ASP A 210 12.64 17.75 29.70
C ASP A 210 12.93 16.73 30.84
N LYS A 211 13.15 15.45 30.51
CA LYS A 211 13.56 14.39 31.44
C LYS A 211 14.72 13.60 30.86
#